data_AF-A0A8J7JY07-F1
#
_entry.id   AF-A0A8J7JY07-F1
#
_cell.length_a   1.000
_cell.length_b   1.000
_cell.length_c   1.000
_cell.angle_alpha   90.00
_cell.angle_beta   90.00
_cell.angle_gamma   90.00
#
_symmetry.space_group_name_H-M   'P 1'
#
loop_
_entity.id
_entity.type
_entity.pdbx_description
1 polymer ?
#
loop_
_entity_poly.entity_id
_entity_poly.type
_entity_poly.pdbx_seq_one_letter_code
_entity_poly.pdbx_strand_id
1 'polypeptide(L)'
;MTKRILSAVFMVILAPGLVVQSRSPKARYGLTIRLLLAIAILSVSTAAIGCTNRAYTTATALCEAALHQLAEQDWSHWQGLPPCTVSTVTQVFPLASDAIGLGRVGEQTAHFQMLRVPGYAQPVRLWFTGNEQVLLLDVAYPFSSGLDALLAQWGEPDARLDARWNVVTLPQGEWVYAQRGLALWINPENQVLLHMAAFTPTSLRQYSRLLRLNLTQRRLSTSILPTIDH
;
A
#
# COMPACT_ATOMS: atom_id res chain seq x y z
N MET A 1 -27.19 30.78 4.85
CA MET A 1 -25.83 30.89 4.26
C MET A 1 -25.75 29.95 3.06
N THR A 2 -25.74 30.53 1.87
CA THR A 2 -26.09 29.89 0.59
C THR A 2 -24.83 29.38 -0.10
N LYS A 3 -24.67 28.06 -0.27
CA LYS A 3 -23.55 27.46 -1.02
C LYS A 3 -23.83 27.56 -2.52
N ARG A 4 -23.01 28.35 -3.22
CA ARG A 4 -22.96 28.42 -4.69
C ARG A 4 -22.26 27.19 -5.25
N ILE A 5 -22.93 26.47 -6.14
CA ILE A 5 -22.39 25.37 -6.94
C ILE A 5 -21.76 26.00 -8.19
N LEU A 6 -20.44 25.83 -8.37
CA LEU A 6 -19.74 26.19 -9.60
C LEU A 6 -19.89 25.04 -10.61
N SER A 7 -20.70 25.27 -11.64
CA SER A 7 -20.74 24.42 -12.83
C SER A 7 -19.49 24.66 -13.67
N ALA A 8 -18.69 23.62 -13.88
CA ALA A 8 -17.59 23.62 -14.85
C ALA A 8 -18.17 23.49 -16.26
N VAL A 9 -18.01 24.54 -17.07
CA VAL A 9 -18.34 24.53 -18.50
C VAL A 9 -17.19 23.85 -19.23
N PHE A 10 -17.43 22.66 -19.78
CA PHE A 10 -16.51 22.00 -20.71
C PHE A 10 -16.58 22.73 -22.06
N MET A 11 -15.58 23.57 -22.32
CA MET A 11 -15.37 24.21 -23.61
C MET A 11 -14.68 23.21 -24.54
N VAL A 12 -15.47 22.56 -25.41
CA VAL A 12 -14.95 21.72 -26.50
C VAL A 12 -14.34 22.63 -27.56
N ILE A 13 -13.01 22.68 -27.61
CA ILE A 13 -12.26 23.36 -28.67
C ILE A 13 -12.29 22.45 -29.90
N LEU A 14 -13.15 22.79 -30.86
CA LEU A 14 -13.17 22.20 -32.21
C LEU A 14 -11.96 22.71 -32.99
N ALA A 15 -11.05 21.81 -33.35
CA ALA A 15 -9.95 22.08 -34.27
C ALA A 15 -10.50 22.34 -35.69
N PRO A 16 -10.09 23.43 -36.37
CA PRO A 16 -10.40 23.64 -37.77
C PRO A 16 -9.31 23.01 -38.65
N GLY A 17 -9.70 22.19 -39.62
CA GLY A 17 -8.85 21.93 -40.80
C GLY A 17 -8.66 20.48 -41.17
N LEU A 18 -9.66 19.91 -41.84
CA LEU A 18 -9.44 18.85 -42.83
C LEU A 18 -10.26 19.19 -44.07
N VAL A 19 -9.59 19.79 -45.06
CA VAL A 19 -10.11 20.02 -46.40
C VAL A 19 -9.99 18.70 -47.16
N VAL A 20 -11.10 17.98 -47.31
CA VAL A 20 -11.21 16.82 -48.20
C VAL A 20 -11.77 17.31 -49.53
N GLN A 21 -10.95 17.27 -50.57
CA GLN A 21 -11.33 17.65 -51.93
C GLN A 21 -12.02 16.45 -52.62
N SER A 22 -13.35 16.53 -52.81
CA SER A 22 -14.12 15.50 -53.52
C SER A 22 -14.37 15.90 -54.97
N ARG A 23 -14.04 15.02 -55.93
CA ARG A 23 -14.59 15.04 -57.30
C ARG A 23 -15.26 13.70 -57.59
N SER A 24 -16.59 13.68 -57.61
CA SER A 24 -17.39 12.69 -58.36
C SER A 24 -18.88 13.08 -58.34
N PRO A 25 -19.55 13.21 -59.50
CA PRO A 25 -20.99 13.37 -59.56
C PRO A 25 -21.69 12.03 -59.79
N LYS A 26 -22.87 11.87 -59.18
CA LYS A 26 -23.91 10.82 -59.35
C LYS A 26 -23.91 9.70 -58.30
N ALA A 27 -24.67 9.93 -57.23
CA ALA A 27 -25.72 9.00 -56.79
C ALA A 27 -26.60 9.74 -55.77
N ARG A 28 -27.85 10.00 -56.16
CA ARG A 28 -28.93 10.39 -55.25
C ARG A 28 -29.33 9.16 -54.43
N TYR A 29 -29.99 9.37 -53.28
CA TYR A 29 -30.51 8.40 -52.29
C TYR A 29 -29.55 8.02 -51.14
N GLY A 30 -29.91 8.42 -49.91
CA GLY A 30 -29.35 7.85 -48.68
C GLY A 30 -28.90 8.83 -47.58
N LEU A 31 -29.45 10.04 -47.48
CA LEU A 31 -29.02 11.06 -46.52
C LEU A 31 -30.04 11.30 -45.40
N THR A 32 -30.38 10.27 -44.61
CA THR A 32 -31.20 10.45 -43.39
C THR A 32 -30.86 9.49 -42.22
N ILE A 33 -29.90 8.57 -42.38
CA ILE A 33 -29.62 7.52 -41.36
C ILE A 33 -28.28 7.70 -40.63
N ARG A 34 -27.53 8.78 -40.87
CA ARG A 34 -26.22 9.00 -40.21
C ARG A 34 -26.20 10.01 -39.06
N LEU A 35 -27.30 10.72 -38.80
CA LEU A 35 -27.36 11.72 -37.71
C LEU A 35 -27.97 11.19 -36.40
N LEU A 36 -28.70 10.06 -36.44
CA LEU A 36 -29.26 9.43 -35.23
C LEU A 36 -28.29 8.47 -34.52
N LEU A 37 -27.15 8.12 -35.14
CA LEU A 37 -26.14 7.26 -34.51
C LEU A 37 -25.13 8.02 -33.65
N ALA A 38 -25.03 9.34 -33.78
CA ALA A 38 -24.06 10.16 -33.03
C ALA A 38 -24.57 10.58 -31.64
N ILE A 39 -25.88 10.51 -31.38
CA ILE A 39 -26.49 10.90 -30.10
C ILE A 39 -26.62 9.70 -29.14
N ALA A 40 -26.60 8.46 -29.65
CA ALA A 40 -26.70 7.25 -28.83
C ALA A 40 -25.40 6.85 -28.10
N ILE A 41 -24.24 7.46 -28.43
CA ILE A 41 -22.95 7.14 -27.80
C ILE A 41 -22.68 7.97 -26.54
N LEU A 42 -23.41 9.07 -26.33
CA LEU A 42 -23.24 9.94 -25.16
C LEU A 42 -24.04 9.50 -23.92
N SER A 43 -24.90 8.48 -24.03
CA SER A 43 -25.80 8.04 -22.95
C SER A 43 -25.27 6.85 -22.14
N VAL A 44 -24.15 6.24 -22.54
CA VAL A 44 -23.65 4.99 -21.92
C VAL A 44 -22.61 5.24 -20.81
N SER A 45 -22.10 6.46 -20.64
CA SER A 45 -20.91 6.70 -19.78
C SER A 45 -21.19 7.14 -18.34
N THR A 46 -22.43 7.44 -17.93
CA THR A 46 -22.70 7.94 -16.56
C THR A 46 -22.86 6.84 -15.52
N ALA A 47 -23.24 5.62 -15.90
CA ALA A 47 -23.39 4.53 -14.92
C ALA A 47 -22.04 3.97 -14.42
N ALA A 48 -20.99 3.98 -15.26
CA ALA A 48 -19.68 3.44 -14.88
C ALA A 48 -18.91 4.33 -13.89
N ILE A 49 -19.13 5.65 -13.93
CA ILE A 49 -18.40 6.62 -13.08
C ILE A 49 -18.86 6.54 -11.61
N GLY A 50 -20.10 6.12 -11.35
CA GLY A 50 -20.63 5.99 -9.99
C GLY A 50 -20.06 4.80 -9.21
N CYS A 51 -19.73 3.70 -9.89
CA CYS A 51 -19.24 2.47 -9.24
C CYS A 51 -17.78 2.57 -8.80
N THR A 52 -16.93 3.28 -9.55
CA THR A 52 -15.49 3.40 -9.24
C THR A 52 -15.23 4.28 -8.02
N ASN A 53 -16.00 5.36 -7.86
CA ASN A 53 -15.78 6.29 -6.75
C ASN A 53 -16.13 5.67 -5.39
N ARG A 54 -17.14 4.79 -5.32
CA ARG A 54 -17.57 4.19 -4.05
C ARG A 54 -16.57 3.16 -3.51
N ALA A 55 -16.08 2.27 -4.38
CA ALA A 55 -15.13 1.22 -3.97
C ALA A 55 -13.79 1.82 -3.49
N TYR A 56 -13.33 2.88 -4.16
CA TYR A 56 -12.12 3.59 -3.78
C TYR A 56 -12.24 4.21 -2.38
N THR A 57 -13.35 4.91 -2.09
CA THR A 57 -13.58 5.50 -0.75
C THR A 57 -13.61 4.45 0.35
N THR A 58 -14.19 3.27 0.10
CA THR A 58 -14.22 2.20 1.10
C THR A 58 -12.82 1.63 1.38
N ALA A 59 -12.00 1.41 0.35
CA ALA A 59 -10.65 0.89 0.55
C ALA A 59 -9.75 1.86 1.34
N THR A 60 -9.82 3.16 1.02
CA THR A 60 -9.09 4.20 1.76
C THR A 60 -9.50 4.24 3.23
N ALA A 61 -10.81 4.24 3.53
CA ALA A 61 -11.29 4.28 4.91
C ALA A 61 -10.86 3.04 5.73
N LEU A 62 -10.85 1.85 5.12
CA LEU A 62 -10.36 0.63 5.76
C LEU A 62 -8.84 0.69 6.01
N CYS A 63 -8.08 1.20 5.04
CA CYS A 63 -6.65 1.41 5.20
C CYS A 63 -6.36 2.36 6.38
N GLU A 64 -7.02 3.53 6.42
CA GLU A 64 -6.89 4.50 7.51
C GLU A 64 -7.22 3.88 8.87
N ALA A 65 -8.31 3.10 8.98
CA ALA A 65 -8.67 2.42 10.22
C ALA A 65 -7.58 1.43 10.68
N ALA A 66 -6.99 0.65 9.76
CA ALA A 66 -5.88 -0.25 10.09
C ALA A 66 -4.62 0.53 10.52
N LEU A 67 -4.35 1.68 9.89
CA LEU A 67 -3.24 2.55 10.31
C LEU A 67 -3.47 3.10 11.72
N HIS A 68 -4.69 3.50 12.08
CA HIS A 68 -5.00 3.92 13.45
C HIS A 68 -4.78 2.80 14.47
N GLN A 69 -5.22 1.56 14.19
CA GLN A 69 -4.93 0.39 15.04
C GLN A 69 -3.42 0.16 15.23
N LEU A 70 -2.63 0.30 14.15
CA LEU A 70 -1.18 0.20 14.21
C LEU A 70 -0.60 1.24 15.20
N ALA A 71 -1.05 2.49 15.12
CA ALA A 71 -0.57 3.58 15.99
C ALA A 71 -0.98 3.40 17.45
N GLU A 72 -2.14 2.78 17.69
CA GLU A 72 -2.62 2.42 19.04
C GLU A 72 -1.92 1.18 19.60
N GLN A 73 -1.14 0.47 18.78
CA GLN A 73 -0.50 -0.81 19.11
C GLN A 73 -1.53 -1.88 19.56
N ASP A 74 -2.79 -1.77 19.12
CA ASP A 74 -3.81 -2.78 19.36
C ASP A 74 -3.73 -3.87 18.30
N TRP A 75 -3.04 -4.95 18.66
CA TRP A 75 -2.88 -6.13 17.83
C TRP A 75 -3.94 -7.19 18.09
N SER A 76 -4.71 -7.08 19.18
CA SER A 76 -5.66 -8.12 19.60
C SER A 76 -6.76 -8.36 18.56
N HIS A 77 -7.17 -7.30 17.86
CA HIS A 77 -8.20 -7.33 16.82
C HIS A 77 -7.66 -7.10 15.40
N TRP A 78 -6.35 -7.20 15.20
CA TRP A 78 -5.74 -6.95 13.90
C TRP A 78 -6.25 -7.93 12.82
N GLN A 79 -6.73 -7.37 11.69
CA GLN A 79 -7.28 -8.13 10.56
C GLN A 79 -6.42 -8.03 9.30
N GLY A 80 -5.17 -7.61 9.44
CA GLY A 80 -4.26 -7.36 8.32
C GLY A 80 -4.37 -5.94 7.78
N LEU A 81 -3.42 -5.58 6.92
CA LEU A 81 -3.38 -4.28 6.26
C LEU A 81 -4.23 -4.33 4.98
N PRO A 82 -5.35 -3.59 4.87
CA PRO A 82 -6.10 -3.52 3.62
C PRO A 82 -5.23 -2.95 2.48
N PRO A 83 -5.63 -3.09 1.20
CA PRO A 83 -4.93 -2.45 0.11
C PRO A 83 -4.77 -0.94 0.35
N CYS A 84 -3.52 -0.49 0.48
CA CYS A 84 -3.15 0.90 0.74
C CYS A 84 -2.26 1.45 -0.38
N THR A 85 -2.28 2.77 -0.55
CA THR A 85 -1.29 3.50 -1.36
C THR A 85 -0.34 4.27 -0.46
N VAL A 86 0.85 4.62 -0.98
CA VAL A 86 1.79 5.48 -0.25
C VAL A 86 1.12 6.79 0.18
N SER A 87 0.35 7.43 -0.71
CA SER A 87 -0.33 8.69 -0.40
C SER A 87 -1.33 8.57 0.75
N THR A 88 -2.07 7.46 0.87
CA THR A 88 -2.97 7.28 2.02
C THR A 88 -2.18 7.12 3.32
N VAL A 89 -1.10 6.33 3.29
CA VAL A 89 -0.29 6.12 4.50
C VAL A 89 0.38 7.43 4.96
N THR A 90 0.92 8.23 4.03
CA THR A 90 1.63 9.48 4.37
C THR A 90 0.70 10.65 4.73
N GLN A 91 -0.60 10.54 4.45
CA GLN A 91 -1.61 11.44 5.01
C GLN A 91 -1.86 11.19 6.50
N VAL A 92 -1.77 9.93 6.94
CA VAL A 92 -1.98 9.54 8.34
C VAL A 92 -0.68 9.71 9.15
N PHE A 93 0.46 9.31 8.58
CA PHE A 93 1.74 9.34 9.27
C PHE A 93 2.77 10.22 8.55
N PRO A 94 3.39 11.19 9.26
CA PRO A 94 4.45 11.99 8.66
C PRO A 94 5.70 11.14 8.37
N LEU A 95 6.39 11.48 7.29
CA LEU A 95 7.68 10.88 6.96
C LEU A 95 8.73 11.23 8.02
N ALA A 96 9.58 10.28 8.38
CA ALA A 96 10.74 10.51 9.24
C ALA A 96 11.88 11.19 8.47
N SER A 97 11.99 10.92 7.18
CA SER A 97 12.85 11.58 6.19
C SER A 97 12.23 11.50 4.79
N ASP A 98 12.67 12.34 3.87
CA ASP A 98 12.29 12.33 2.44
C ASP A 98 13.03 11.25 1.63
N ALA A 99 14.04 10.60 2.22
CA ALA A 99 14.84 9.58 1.58
C ALA A 99 14.01 8.34 1.20
N ILE A 100 14.17 7.90 -0.05
CA ILE A 100 13.62 6.64 -0.55
C ILE A 100 14.74 5.61 -0.59
N GLY A 101 14.56 4.54 0.18
CA GLY A 101 15.38 3.35 0.11
C GLY A 101 14.92 2.40 -0.99
N LEU A 102 15.83 1.53 -1.43
CA LEU A 102 15.55 0.38 -2.29
C LEU A 102 15.96 -0.88 -1.55
N GLY A 103 15.20 -1.95 -1.55
CA GLY A 103 15.60 -3.20 -0.88
C GLY A 103 14.92 -4.42 -1.48
N ARG A 104 15.17 -5.59 -0.91
CA ARG A 104 14.52 -6.83 -1.34
C ARG A 104 13.45 -7.25 -0.34
N VAL A 105 12.26 -7.56 -0.87
CA VAL A 105 11.14 -8.16 -0.14
C VAL A 105 10.71 -9.39 -0.94
N GLY A 106 10.80 -10.56 -0.34
CA GLY A 106 10.68 -11.84 -1.04
C GLY A 106 11.62 -11.92 -2.25
N GLU A 107 11.05 -12.22 -3.41
CA GLU A 107 11.75 -12.36 -4.68
C GLU A 107 11.92 -11.05 -5.46
N GLN A 108 11.34 -9.93 -4.98
CA GLN A 108 11.30 -8.66 -5.71
C GLN A 108 12.15 -7.57 -5.05
N THR A 109 12.57 -6.60 -5.86
CA THR A 109 13.10 -5.31 -5.39
C THR A 109 11.92 -4.35 -5.17
N ALA A 110 11.92 -3.67 -4.04
CA ALA A 110 10.88 -2.72 -3.65
C ALA A 110 11.49 -1.44 -3.09
N HIS A 111 10.70 -0.37 -3.09
CA HIS A 111 11.06 0.88 -2.44
C HIS A 111 10.64 0.84 -0.98
N PHE A 112 11.31 1.63 -0.14
CA PHE A 112 10.82 1.91 1.19
C PHE A 112 11.06 3.35 1.64
N GLN A 113 10.20 3.83 2.53
CA GLN A 113 10.34 5.11 3.24
C GLN A 113 10.20 4.88 4.74
N MET A 114 10.70 5.83 5.53
CA MET A 114 10.62 5.79 6.99
C MET A 114 9.45 6.66 7.47
N LEU A 115 8.56 6.11 8.28
CA LEU A 115 7.41 6.79 8.87
C LEU A 115 7.63 7.06 10.36
N ARG A 116 7.13 8.20 10.85
CA ARG A 116 6.97 8.44 12.29
C ARG A 116 5.57 8.00 12.70
N VAL A 117 5.49 6.86 13.37
CA VAL A 117 4.23 6.32 13.89
C VAL A 117 4.22 6.48 15.41
N PRO A 118 3.19 7.11 16.01
CA PRO A 118 3.07 7.23 17.46
C PRO A 118 3.19 5.87 18.16
N GLY A 119 3.76 5.86 19.37
CA GLY A 119 3.97 4.64 20.17
C GLY A 119 5.24 3.86 19.84
N TYR A 120 5.82 3.99 18.65
CA TYR A 120 7.02 3.25 18.27
C TYR A 120 8.30 4.06 18.52
N ALA A 121 9.29 3.42 19.16
CA ALA A 121 10.59 4.02 19.43
C ALA A 121 11.47 4.17 18.17
N GLN A 122 11.24 3.33 17.16
CA GLN A 122 11.96 3.34 15.88
C GLN A 122 11.00 3.72 14.75
N PRO A 123 11.47 4.42 13.69
CA PRO A 123 10.62 4.67 12.54
C PRO A 123 10.14 3.38 11.87
N VAL A 124 8.88 3.36 11.46
CA VAL A 124 8.28 2.23 10.73
C VAL A 124 8.66 2.30 9.26
N ARG A 125 9.11 1.19 8.69
CA ARG A 125 9.44 1.11 7.26
C ARG A 125 8.17 0.83 6.45
N LEU A 126 7.82 1.76 5.57
CA LEU A 126 6.77 1.58 4.57
C LEU A 126 7.37 1.00 3.30
N TRP A 127 7.06 -0.26 2.98
CA TRP A 127 7.51 -0.90 1.74
C TRP A 127 6.44 -0.80 0.66
N PHE A 128 6.84 -0.44 -0.56
CA PHE A 128 5.92 -0.24 -1.67
C PHE A 128 6.56 -0.56 -3.03
N THR A 129 5.72 -0.84 -4.03
CA THR A 129 6.17 -1.06 -5.40
C THR A 129 6.31 0.26 -6.17
N GLY A 130 6.88 0.23 -7.37
CA GLY A 130 7.05 1.43 -8.21
C GLY A 130 5.75 2.14 -8.63
N ASN A 131 4.58 1.50 -8.44
CA ASN A 131 3.27 2.12 -8.67
C ASN A 131 2.61 2.67 -7.37
N GLU A 132 3.39 2.83 -6.30
CA GLU A 132 2.94 3.31 -4.99
C GLU A 132 1.97 2.38 -4.24
N GLN A 133 1.78 1.14 -4.71
CA GLN A 133 1.05 0.13 -3.95
C GLN A 133 1.89 -0.32 -2.74
N VAL A 134 1.30 -0.22 -1.55
CA VAL A 134 1.93 -0.68 -0.31
C VAL A 134 1.98 -2.19 -0.28
N LEU A 135 3.15 -2.73 0.04
CA LEU A 135 3.40 -4.16 0.22
C LEU A 135 3.23 -4.56 1.69
N LEU A 136 3.92 -3.85 2.59
CA LEU A 136 3.90 -4.12 4.02
C LEU A 136 4.41 -2.91 4.83
N LEU A 137 4.09 -2.93 6.11
CA LEU A 137 4.66 -2.08 7.15
C LEU A 137 5.60 -2.91 8.02
N ASP A 138 6.79 -2.39 8.24
CA ASP A 138 7.94 -3.11 8.79
C ASP A 138 8.40 -2.43 10.09
N VAL A 139 8.14 -3.08 11.22
CA VAL A 139 8.21 -2.50 12.57
C VAL A 139 9.27 -3.21 13.41
N ALA A 140 10.32 -2.48 13.78
CA ALA A 140 11.36 -2.98 14.69
C ALA A 140 10.95 -2.78 16.15
N TYR A 141 11.08 -3.82 16.97
CA TYR A 141 10.77 -3.82 18.41
C TYR A 141 9.39 -3.21 18.73
N PRO A 142 8.28 -3.80 18.22
CA PRO A 142 6.96 -3.19 18.24
C PRO A 142 6.40 -2.94 19.66
N PHE A 143 6.72 -3.78 20.64
CA PHE A 143 6.36 -3.58 22.05
C PHE A 143 7.21 -4.46 22.97
N SER A 144 7.28 -4.11 24.26
CA SER A 144 8.17 -4.75 25.25
C SER A 144 7.48 -5.75 26.19
N SER A 145 6.15 -5.84 26.17
CA SER A 145 5.38 -6.71 27.06
C SER A 145 4.07 -7.19 26.41
N GLY A 146 3.44 -8.23 26.97
CA GLY A 146 2.13 -8.71 26.52
C GLY A 146 2.14 -9.67 25.31
N LEU A 147 3.32 -10.03 24.78
CA LEU A 147 3.44 -10.96 23.66
C LEU A 147 2.77 -12.31 23.94
N ASP A 148 3.00 -12.90 25.12
CA ASP A 148 2.45 -14.23 25.46
C ASP A 148 0.92 -14.25 25.44
N ALA A 149 0.28 -13.21 26.00
CA ALA A 149 -1.17 -13.09 26.00
C ALA A 149 -1.72 -12.94 24.58
N LEU A 150 -1.02 -12.16 23.74
CA LEU A 150 -1.39 -11.95 22.35
C LEU A 150 -1.25 -13.25 21.53
N LEU A 151 -0.14 -13.97 21.68
CA LEU A 151 0.09 -15.26 21.02
C LEU A 151 -0.95 -16.30 21.46
N ALA A 152 -1.28 -16.36 22.75
CA ALA A 152 -2.32 -17.24 23.26
C ALA A 152 -3.70 -16.93 22.65
N GLN A 153 -4.02 -15.65 22.43
CA GLN A 153 -5.26 -15.23 21.76
C GLN A 153 -5.26 -15.60 20.26
N TRP A 154 -4.13 -15.46 19.58
CA TRP A 154 -4.03 -15.71 18.14
C TRP A 154 -3.98 -17.19 17.77
N GLY A 155 -3.47 -18.03 18.66
CA GLY A 155 -3.26 -19.45 18.42
C GLY A 155 -1.96 -19.75 17.68
N GLU A 156 -1.87 -20.93 17.08
CA GLU A 156 -0.69 -21.34 16.32
C GLU A 156 -0.53 -20.54 15.01
N PRO A 157 0.72 -20.19 14.61
CA PRO A 157 0.98 -19.59 13.31
C PRO A 157 0.77 -20.61 12.17
N ASP A 158 0.52 -20.10 10.96
CA ASP A 158 0.44 -20.91 9.74
C ASP A 158 1.78 -21.61 9.44
N ALA A 159 2.90 -21.01 9.85
CA ALA A 159 4.22 -21.62 9.79
C ALA A 159 5.20 -20.99 10.79
N ARG A 160 6.20 -21.77 11.18
CA ARG A 160 7.42 -21.31 11.86
C ARG A 160 8.60 -21.55 10.92
N LEU A 161 9.25 -20.48 10.48
CA LEU A 161 10.37 -20.51 9.54
C LEU A 161 11.66 -20.06 10.23
N ASP A 162 12.81 -20.44 9.67
CA ASP A 162 14.08 -19.91 10.15
C ASP A 162 14.22 -18.43 9.82
N ALA A 163 14.29 -17.60 10.85
CA ALA A 163 14.45 -16.17 10.72
C ALA A 163 15.92 -15.82 10.45
N ARG A 164 16.18 -14.94 9.50
CA ARG A 164 17.49 -14.30 9.37
C ARG A 164 17.44 -12.95 10.07
N TRP A 165 18.28 -12.74 11.07
CA TRP A 165 18.39 -11.50 11.83
C TRP A 165 19.83 -11.01 11.80
N ASN A 166 20.12 -10.02 10.95
CA ASN A 166 21.49 -9.57 10.70
C ASN A 166 22.38 -10.78 10.26
N VAL A 167 23.46 -11.06 10.98
CA VAL A 167 24.36 -12.20 10.71
C VAL A 167 23.93 -13.50 11.41
N VAL A 168 22.87 -13.46 12.21
CA VAL A 168 22.38 -14.60 13.00
C VAL A 168 21.20 -15.25 12.31
N THR A 169 21.10 -16.56 12.43
CA THR A 169 19.90 -17.32 12.06
C THR A 169 19.22 -17.78 13.33
N LEU A 170 17.92 -17.48 13.44
CA LEU A 170 17.07 -17.87 14.55
C LEU A 170 16.23 -19.06 14.07
N PRO A 171 16.56 -20.30 14.45
CA PRO A 171 15.80 -21.48 14.05
C PRO A 171 14.34 -21.34 14.46
N GLN A 172 13.41 -21.52 13.52
CA GLN A 172 11.96 -21.34 13.75
C GLN A 172 11.58 -19.97 14.37
N GLY A 173 12.42 -18.96 14.24
CA GLY A 173 12.21 -17.63 14.84
C GLY A 173 11.22 -16.75 14.07
N GLU A 174 10.82 -17.12 12.86
CA GLU A 174 9.84 -16.35 12.07
C GLU A 174 8.47 -17.03 12.13
N TRP A 175 7.53 -16.43 12.85
CA TRP A 175 6.17 -16.96 13.01
C TRP A 175 5.23 -16.22 12.06
N VAL A 176 4.63 -16.95 11.12
CA VAL A 176 3.83 -16.38 10.05
C VAL A 176 2.34 -16.64 10.30
N TYR A 177 1.56 -15.56 10.40
CA TYR A 177 0.10 -15.58 10.43
C TYR A 177 -0.40 -14.93 9.14
N ALA A 178 -0.23 -15.63 8.02
CA ALA A 178 -0.51 -15.13 6.68
C ALA A 178 -1.97 -14.69 6.51
N GLN A 179 -2.93 -15.43 7.07
CA GLN A 179 -4.35 -15.06 7.02
C GLN A 179 -4.70 -13.84 7.89
N ARG A 180 -3.86 -13.50 8.88
CA ARG A 180 -3.99 -12.26 9.67
C ARG A 180 -3.17 -11.11 9.10
N GLY A 181 -2.40 -11.36 8.03
CA GLY A 181 -1.51 -10.35 7.47
C GLY A 181 -0.35 -9.98 8.40
N LEU A 182 0.22 -10.95 9.12
CA LEU A 182 1.30 -10.72 10.08
C LEU A 182 2.44 -11.73 9.94
N ALA A 183 3.66 -11.27 10.18
CA ALA A 183 4.82 -12.12 10.44
C ALA A 183 5.64 -11.53 11.58
N LEU A 184 6.09 -12.38 12.50
CA LEU A 184 6.80 -12.02 13.71
C LEU A 184 8.20 -12.64 13.69
N TRP A 185 9.22 -11.88 14.07
CA TRP A 185 10.57 -12.39 14.31
C TRP A 185 10.80 -12.44 15.82
N ILE A 186 10.69 -13.64 16.37
CA ILE A 186 10.81 -13.92 17.80
C ILE A 186 12.15 -14.63 18.05
N ASN A 187 12.89 -14.17 19.06
CA ASN A 187 14.06 -14.91 19.53
C ASN A 187 13.58 -16.18 20.27
N PRO A 188 13.92 -17.39 19.80
CA PRO A 188 13.42 -18.62 20.41
C PRO A 188 13.94 -18.84 21.84
N GLU A 189 15.08 -18.27 22.22
CA GLU A 189 15.70 -18.49 23.53
C GLU A 189 15.00 -17.72 24.65
N ASN A 190 14.56 -16.50 24.38
CA ASN A 190 14.01 -15.60 25.40
C ASN A 190 12.63 -15.03 25.06
N GLN A 191 12.03 -15.49 23.95
CA GLN A 191 10.69 -15.09 23.48
C GLN A 191 10.53 -13.58 23.26
N VAL A 192 11.61 -12.85 23.02
CA VAL A 192 11.54 -11.42 22.70
C VAL A 192 11.15 -11.23 21.24
N LEU A 193 10.13 -10.40 21.00
CA LEU A 193 9.73 -9.96 19.67
C LEU A 193 10.71 -8.89 19.14
N LEU A 194 11.53 -9.28 18.17
CA LEU A 194 12.54 -8.41 17.57
C LEU A 194 11.95 -7.55 16.45
N HIS A 195 11.00 -8.11 15.71
CA HIS A 195 10.47 -7.49 14.50
C HIS A 195 9.07 -7.97 14.18
N MET A 196 8.29 -7.12 13.52
CA MET A 196 6.98 -7.47 12.97
C MET A 196 6.81 -6.88 11.56
N ALA A 197 6.19 -7.65 10.67
CA ALA A 197 5.70 -7.17 9.38
C ALA A 197 4.18 -7.29 9.33
N ALA A 198 3.50 -6.20 8.99
CA ALA A 198 2.06 -6.15 8.77
C ALA A 198 1.76 -5.94 7.29
N PHE A 199 0.93 -6.80 6.71
CA PHE A 199 0.67 -6.86 5.27
C PHE A 199 -0.78 -7.26 4.99
N THR A 200 -1.18 -7.23 3.72
CA THR A 200 -2.52 -7.69 3.32
C THR A 200 -2.66 -9.19 3.50
N PRO A 201 -3.71 -9.69 4.18
CA PRO A 201 -3.95 -11.12 4.36
C PRO A 201 -3.75 -11.93 3.08
N THR A 202 -3.01 -13.03 3.18
CA THR A 202 -2.56 -13.80 2.02
C THR A 202 -2.30 -15.25 2.37
N SER A 203 -1.86 -16.06 1.40
CA SER A 203 -1.39 -17.42 1.65
C SER A 203 0.07 -17.45 2.10
N LEU A 204 0.46 -18.48 2.87
CA LEU A 204 1.86 -18.70 3.25
C LEU A 204 2.80 -18.70 2.04
N ARG A 205 2.38 -19.35 0.93
CA ARG A 205 3.16 -19.38 -0.31
C ARG A 205 3.39 -17.98 -0.89
N GLN A 206 2.36 -17.13 -0.92
CA GLN A 206 2.48 -15.76 -1.42
C GLN A 206 3.33 -14.91 -0.48
N TYR A 207 3.18 -15.07 0.83
CA TYR A 207 4.04 -14.42 1.82
C TYR A 207 5.52 -14.74 1.56
N SER A 208 5.88 -16.04 1.52
CA SER A 208 7.26 -16.47 1.32
C SER A 208 7.86 -15.93 0.02
N ARG A 209 7.04 -15.85 -1.04
CA ARG A 209 7.49 -15.42 -2.37
C ARG A 209 7.61 -13.90 -2.49
N LEU A 210 6.68 -13.13 -1.94
CA LEU A 210 6.50 -11.72 -2.29
C LEU A 210 6.72 -10.75 -1.13
N LEU A 211 6.59 -11.21 0.11
CA LEU A 211 6.49 -10.34 1.30
C LEU A 211 7.54 -10.65 2.37
N ARG A 212 8.25 -11.78 2.28
CA ARG A 212 9.23 -12.17 3.29
C ARG A 212 10.42 -11.22 3.34
N LEU A 213 10.61 -10.56 4.48
CA LEU A 213 11.71 -9.62 4.66
C LEU A 213 13.06 -10.34 4.76
N ASN A 214 14.07 -9.77 4.09
CA ASN A 214 15.45 -10.21 4.25
C ASN A 214 16.19 -9.25 5.20
N LEU A 215 16.21 -9.58 6.49
CA LEU A 215 16.82 -8.75 7.53
C LEU A 215 18.33 -8.99 7.72
N THR A 216 18.97 -9.75 6.81
CA THR A 216 20.44 -9.90 6.81
C THR A 216 21.15 -8.63 6.40
N GLN A 217 20.52 -7.82 5.56
CA GLN A 217 21.09 -6.56 5.11
C GLN A 217 20.88 -5.51 6.20
N ARG A 218 21.75 -5.52 7.21
CA ARG A 218 21.98 -4.32 8.02
C ARG A 218 22.56 -3.28 7.07
N ARG A 219 21.70 -2.45 6.47
CA ARG A 219 22.20 -1.25 5.83
C ARG A 219 22.78 -0.42 6.94
N LEU A 220 24.10 -0.27 6.92
CA LEU A 220 24.77 0.80 7.62
C LEU A 220 23.90 2.02 7.38
N SER A 221 23.36 2.57 8.46
CA SER A 221 22.92 3.95 8.43
C SER A 221 24.11 4.67 7.82
N THR A 222 23.98 5.14 6.59
CA THR A 222 24.68 6.33 6.15
C THR A 222 24.10 7.44 7.01
N SER A 223 24.42 7.38 8.30
CA SER A 223 24.39 8.51 9.19
C SER A 223 25.32 9.46 8.46
N ILE A 224 24.70 10.42 7.80
CA ILE A 224 25.19 11.78 7.78
C ILE A 224 25.65 11.99 9.23
N LEU A 225 26.96 11.82 9.46
CA LEU A 225 27.57 12.19 10.72
C LEU A 225 27.09 13.62 10.94
N PRO A 226 26.52 13.97 12.10
CA PRO A 226 26.23 15.37 12.36
C PRO A 226 27.53 16.11 12.12
N THR A 227 27.51 17.08 11.20
CA THR A 227 28.59 18.05 11.06
C THR A 227 28.72 18.68 12.44
N ILE A 228 29.73 18.27 13.20
CA ILE A 228 30.07 18.93 14.44
C ILE A 228 30.73 20.23 13.98
N ASP A 229 29.94 21.29 13.89
CA ASP A 229 30.48 22.63 13.78
C ASP A 229 31.22 22.91 15.10
N HIS A 230 32.54 22.99 15.00
CA HIS A 230 33.45 23.42 16.07
C HIS A 230 33.54 24.94 16.11
#